data_AF-A0A8H7Y728-F1
#
_entry.id   AF-A0A8H7Y728-F1
#
_cell.length_a   1.000
_cell.length_b   1.000
_cell.length_c   1.000
_cell.angle_alpha   90.00
_cell.angle_beta   90.00
_cell.angle_gamma   90.00
#
_symmetry.space_group_name_H-M   'P 1'
#
loop_
_entity.id
_entity.type
_entity.pdbx_description
1 polymer ?
#
loop_
_entity_poly.entity_id
_entity_poly.type
_entity_poly.pdbx_seq_one_letter_code
_entity_poly.pdbx_strand_id
1 'polypeptide(L)'
;MEPHRILVEGVMPRLPAGQNPPPRLEISTFVEHIRQFSLYVQALQQIYDQHKEDVTSYWQIAGIHGQPYVEWNGTSSENGRGFCAHNTEIFPTWHRPYLALFEQEIQRHARNIAATYTHDRPAWEAIAAELRQPYWGWDKVETMTLPAQVTTSPTVEIIKPDNLARVSVPNPFLTYAYPAGENSVFAYPFNVWPRTARYPDASGKSQPILLNKSLKSIGSQVENNVKRLFSITNWNEFVLGSETTVGLEFIHGTMHFHSGGPNGNMSHLQVSAFDPIFYLHHAQVDRMVDLWHSVHKDWTKDTKDLLPFLRTQTDYWQSPEIIKPGDVFNYTYDNDLSVSGESLAEDKQNTDIVSTEVQWSVRVECKMYEVGGSFSVYVFMSKEVPSDHPEWLFHPSFAGTFDVFANPEPEECANCTAHAGDIIKGFVHINQKLETLNLDSLDPENVIPYLKEHISWGVLKSNGEVFDLQRFTSLKVTVICTPITLTVGAKYPKEGQPKIYPEVTRGRVGGYRDGA
;
A
#
# COMPACT_ATOMS: atom_id res chain seq x y z
N MET A 1 12.63 35.14 17.66
CA MET A 1 12.90 34.51 16.37
C MET A 1 12.10 33.23 16.37
N GLU A 2 11.10 33.13 15.50
CA GLU A 2 10.39 31.87 15.25
C GLU A 2 11.45 30.80 14.90
N PRO A 3 11.39 29.58 15.46
CA PRO A 3 12.31 28.52 15.09
C PRO A 3 12.16 28.22 13.59
N HIS A 4 13.29 28.06 12.89
CA HIS A 4 13.28 27.75 11.46
C HIS A 4 12.66 26.36 11.25
N ARG A 5 11.52 26.32 10.57
CA ARG A 5 10.74 25.09 10.33
C ARG A 5 11.32 24.34 9.15
N ILE A 6 11.28 23.01 9.18
CA ILE A 6 11.77 22.18 8.08
C ILE A 6 10.84 22.27 6.88
N LEU A 7 11.42 22.43 5.70
CA LEU A 7 10.70 22.40 4.42
C LEU A 7 10.78 20.99 3.82
N VAL A 8 9.73 20.61 3.11
CA VAL A 8 9.70 19.39 2.29
C VAL A 8 10.07 19.78 0.87
N GLU A 9 11.36 19.68 0.56
CA GLU A 9 11.94 20.14 -0.71
C GLU A 9 12.27 18.96 -1.64
N GLY A 10 12.20 17.74 -1.12
CA GLY A 10 12.72 16.55 -1.77
C GLY A 10 14.25 16.49 -1.71
N VAL A 11 14.83 15.65 -2.56
CA VAL A 11 16.26 15.35 -2.54
C VAL A 11 17.12 16.41 -3.23
N MET A 12 18.31 16.65 -2.68
CA MET A 12 19.24 17.69 -3.12
C MET A 12 20.65 17.15 -3.39
N PRO A 13 21.40 17.69 -4.38
CA PRO A 13 21.07 18.85 -5.21
C PRO A 13 20.06 18.53 -6.32
N ARG A 14 19.32 19.56 -6.76
CA ARG A 14 18.50 19.50 -7.98
C ARG A 14 19.40 19.46 -9.21
N LEU A 15 19.07 18.62 -10.18
CA LEU A 15 19.74 18.63 -11.47
C LEU A 15 19.43 19.93 -12.23
N PRO A 16 20.30 20.35 -13.17
CA PRO A 16 20.00 21.47 -14.06
C PRO A 16 18.69 21.26 -14.81
N ALA A 17 18.00 22.36 -15.13
CA ALA A 17 16.75 22.32 -15.89
C ALA A 17 16.93 21.54 -17.21
N GLY A 18 16.03 20.59 -17.48
CA GLY A 18 16.05 19.75 -18.67
C GLY A 18 16.76 18.39 -18.52
N GLN A 19 17.32 18.08 -17.35
CA GLN A 19 17.77 16.72 -17.01
C GLN A 19 16.73 16.01 -16.15
N ASN A 20 16.48 14.74 -16.46
CA ASN A 20 15.58 13.91 -15.65
C ASN A 20 16.25 13.55 -14.33
N PRO A 21 15.57 13.77 -13.19
CA PRO A 21 16.06 13.30 -11.90
C PRO A 21 16.26 11.77 -11.88
N PRO A 22 17.20 11.26 -11.06
CA PRO A 22 17.39 9.84 -10.82
C PRO A 22 16.07 9.11 -10.47
N PRO A 23 15.87 7.88 -10.97
CA PRO A 23 14.68 7.11 -10.70
C PRO A 23 14.71 6.49 -9.30
N ARG A 24 13.55 6.36 -8.67
CA ARG A 24 13.30 5.39 -7.62
C ARG A 24 13.35 4.00 -8.25
N LEU A 25 14.20 3.12 -7.73
CA LEU A 25 14.40 1.76 -8.24
C LEU A 25 13.48 0.77 -7.55
N GLU A 26 13.10 -0.30 -8.26
CA GLU A 26 12.44 -1.45 -7.64
C GLU A 26 13.39 -2.07 -6.61
N ILE A 27 12.88 -2.46 -5.44
CA ILE A 27 13.69 -2.85 -4.28
C ILE A 27 14.58 -4.08 -4.55
N SER A 28 14.14 -5.04 -5.36
CA SER A 28 14.93 -6.21 -5.72
C SER A 28 16.15 -5.82 -6.57
N THR A 29 15.99 -4.87 -7.50
CA THR A 29 17.13 -4.28 -8.22
C THR A 29 18.00 -3.42 -7.29
N PHE A 30 17.38 -2.63 -6.42
CA PHE A 30 18.08 -1.71 -5.52
C PHE A 30 19.05 -2.45 -4.58
N VAL A 31 18.66 -3.59 -4.02
CA VAL A 31 19.51 -4.36 -3.10
C VAL A 31 20.74 -4.99 -3.80
N GLU A 32 20.73 -5.10 -5.13
CA GLU A 32 21.88 -5.56 -5.92
C GLU A 32 22.93 -4.45 -6.11
N HIS A 33 22.51 -3.18 -6.05
CA HIS A 33 23.38 -2.01 -6.13
C HIS A 33 24.09 -1.74 -4.80
N ILE A 34 25.13 -2.53 -4.51
CA ILE A 34 25.80 -2.55 -3.19
C ILE A 34 26.19 -1.17 -2.64
N ARG A 35 26.59 -0.19 -3.46
CA ARG A 35 26.93 1.16 -2.98
C ARG A 35 25.68 1.93 -2.52
N GLN A 36 24.62 1.93 -3.32
CA GLN A 36 23.33 2.55 -2.93
C GLN A 36 22.77 1.86 -1.68
N PHE A 37 22.75 0.52 -1.69
CA PHE A 37 22.27 -0.27 -0.56
C PHE A 37 23.08 -0.01 0.72
N SER A 38 24.42 0.09 0.62
CA SER A 38 25.29 0.39 1.77
C SER A 38 24.99 1.77 2.38
N LEU A 39 24.83 2.79 1.55
CA LEU A 39 24.49 4.14 2.03
C LEU A 39 23.10 4.16 2.66
N TYR A 40 22.12 3.51 2.03
CA TYR A 40 20.75 3.47 2.52
C TYR A 40 20.64 2.75 3.87
N VAL A 41 21.26 1.58 4.02
CA VAL A 41 21.28 0.84 5.30
C VAL A 41 21.90 1.68 6.42
N GLN A 42 23.01 2.35 6.15
CA GLN A 42 23.66 3.22 7.15
C GLN A 42 22.83 4.47 7.45
N ALA A 43 22.21 5.09 6.44
CA ALA A 43 21.37 6.26 6.62
C ALA A 43 20.10 5.92 7.43
N LEU A 44 19.43 4.82 7.10
CA LEU A 44 18.26 4.34 7.83
C LEU A 44 18.60 4.07 9.31
N GLN A 45 19.74 3.41 9.56
CA GLN A 45 20.22 3.21 10.94
C GLN A 45 20.49 4.53 11.66
N GLN A 46 21.13 5.51 11.00
CA GLN A 46 21.36 6.83 11.63
C GLN A 46 20.07 7.56 11.96
N ILE A 47 19.02 7.45 11.13
CA ILE A 47 17.71 8.07 11.41
C ILE A 47 17.01 7.36 12.58
N TYR A 48 17.21 6.05 12.75
CA TYR A 48 16.73 5.33 13.94
C TYR A 48 17.43 5.75 15.22
N ASP A 49 18.73 6.06 15.13
CA ASP A 49 19.56 6.44 16.26
C ASP A 49 19.37 7.92 16.69
N GLN A 50 18.60 8.71 15.93
CA GLN A 50 18.29 10.10 16.29
C GLN A 50 17.47 10.18 17.58
N HIS A 51 17.59 11.32 18.26
CA HIS A 51 16.80 11.57 19.46
C HIS A 51 15.33 11.76 19.07
N LYS A 52 14.39 11.22 19.84
CA LYS A 52 12.95 11.21 19.47
C LYS A 52 12.33 12.60 19.37
N GLU A 53 12.92 13.61 20.02
CA GLU A 53 12.51 15.02 19.92
C GLU A 53 13.07 15.72 18.67
N ASP A 54 14.03 15.11 17.96
CA ASP A 54 14.48 15.63 16.67
C ASP A 54 13.34 15.48 15.67
N VAL A 55 12.87 16.60 15.13
CA VAL A 55 11.73 16.66 14.18
C VAL A 55 11.93 15.79 12.92
N THR A 56 13.18 15.45 12.57
CA THR A 56 13.53 14.55 11.47
C THR A 56 13.84 13.11 11.89
N SER A 57 13.75 12.79 13.19
CA SER A 57 13.94 11.41 13.65
C SER A 57 12.90 10.48 13.05
N TYR A 58 13.22 9.19 12.97
CA TYR A 58 12.27 8.18 12.50
C TYR A 58 10.97 8.20 13.32
N TRP A 59 11.09 8.38 14.65
CA TRP A 59 9.94 8.47 15.54
C TRP A 59 8.99 9.60 15.17
N GLN A 60 9.52 10.81 14.92
CA GLN A 60 8.72 11.97 14.54
C GLN A 60 8.12 11.81 13.15
N ILE A 61 8.92 11.38 12.16
CA ILE A 61 8.44 11.22 10.78
C ILE A 61 7.35 10.16 10.71
N ALA A 62 7.56 8.97 11.30
CA ALA A 62 6.54 7.92 11.35
C ALA A 62 5.27 8.38 12.10
N GLY A 63 5.45 9.16 13.17
CA GLY A 63 4.36 9.73 13.97
C GLY A 63 3.47 10.73 13.22
N ILE A 64 3.91 11.31 12.09
CA ILE A 64 3.07 12.17 11.25
C ILE A 64 1.84 11.41 10.76
N HIS A 65 2.00 10.13 10.39
CA HIS A 65 0.93 9.34 9.82
C HIS A 65 -0.20 9.07 10.82
N GLY A 66 0.15 8.80 12.08
CA GLY A 66 -0.78 8.26 13.07
C GLY A 66 -0.40 8.62 14.50
N GLN A 67 -0.41 7.64 15.40
CA GLN A 67 0.01 7.84 16.78
C GLN A 67 1.50 8.24 16.81
N PRO A 68 1.92 9.10 17.77
CA PRO A 68 1.22 9.48 19.01
C PRO A 68 0.31 10.72 18.91
N TYR A 69 -0.05 11.16 17.71
CA TYR A 69 -0.96 12.31 17.50
C TYR A 69 -0.47 13.63 18.10
N VAL A 70 0.81 13.90 17.87
CA VAL A 70 1.48 15.11 18.37
C VAL A 70 1.68 16.12 17.25
N GLU A 71 1.90 17.36 17.64
CA GLU A 71 2.37 18.40 16.72
C GLU A 71 3.68 17.97 16.05
N TRP A 72 3.79 18.24 14.75
CA TRP A 72 5.02 18.05 13.99
C TRP A 72 5.47 19.36 13.37
N ASN A 73 6.72 19.75 13.63
CA ASN A 73 7.37 20.91 13.02
C ASN A 73 6.54 22.20 13.14
N GLY A 74 5.87 22.44 14.28
CA GLY A 74 5.01 23.63 14.49
C GLY A 74 3.62 23.55 13.83
N THR A 75 3.24 22.41 13.25
CA THR A 75 1.88 22.15 12.76
C THR A 75 1.18 21.22 13.73
N SER A 76 0.15 21.70 14.42
CA SER A 76 -0.72 20.84 15.22
C SER A 76 -1.66 20.03 14.32
N SER A 77 -1.94 18.78 14.69
CA SER A 77 -2.96 17.99 14.03
C SER A 77 -4.35 18.37 14.54
N GLU A 78 -5.36 18.19 13.69
CA GLU A 78 -6.74 18.45 14.09
C GLU A 78 -7.20 17.41 15.12
N ASN A 79 -7.75 17.89 16.25
CA ASN A 79 -8.36 17.09 17.32
C ASN A 79 -7.47 15.97 17.90
N GLY A 80 -6.14 16.13 17.89
CA GLY A 80 -5.22 15.14 18.44
C GLY A 80 -5.24 13.82 17.66
N ARG A 81 -5.10 13.89 16.33
CA ARG A 81 -5.04 12.73 15.43
C ARG A 81 -3.82 12.71 14.51
N GLY A 82 -3.70 11.65 13.71
CA GLY A 82 -2.69 11.55 12.66
C GLY A 82 -3.04 12.46 11.48
N PHE A 83 -2.02 12.92 10.75
CA PHE A 83 -2.22 13.81 9.61
C PHE A 83 -2.68 13.07 8.34
N CYS A 84 -2.58 11.74 8.31
CA CYS A 84 -2.79 10.97 7.08
C CYS A 84 -4.18 11.17 6.47
N ALA A 85 -4.22 11.45 5.18
CA ALA A 85 -5.46 11.46 4.41
C ALA A 85 -5.78 10.04 3.91
N HIS A 86 -6.91 9.49 4.35
CA HIS A 86 -7.47 8.21 3.91
C HIS A 86 -8.96 8.36 3.63
N ASN A 87 -9.50 7.56 2.72
CA ASN A 87 -10.86 7.59 2.23
C ASN A 87 -11.23 8.96 1.64
N THR A 88 -10.29 9.55 0.88
CA THR A 88 -10.45 10.85 0.21
C THR A 88 -9.68 10.86 -1.10
N GLU A 89 -10.08 11.70 -2.06
CA GLU A 89 -9.37 11.82 -3.34
C GLU A 89 -7.95 12.38 -3.22
N ILE A 90 -7.60 12.99 -2.08
CA ILE A 90 -6.25 13.49 -1.79
C ILE A 90 -5.35 12.45 -1.12
N PHE A 91 -5.83 11.22 -0.89
CA PHE A 91 -5.03 10.10 -0.36
C PHE A 91 -3.63 10.01 -1.01
N PRO A 92 -3.50 9.88 -2.34
CA PRO A 92 -2.17 9.72 -2.93
C PRO A 92 -1.35 11.02 -2.91
N THR A 93 -2.01 12.17 -3.02
CA THR A 93 -1.33 13.47 -3.05
C THR A 93 -0.81 13.87 -1.68
N TRP A 94 -1.46 13.46 -0.59
CA TRP A 94 -0.93 13.61 0.78
C TRP A 94 0.28 12.72 1.04
N HIS A 95 0.26 11.47 0.57
CA HIS A 95 1.37 10.53 0.79
C HIS A 95 2.63 10.86 -0.03
N ARG A 96 2.50 11.59 -1.15
CA ARG A 96 3.64 12.02 -1.99
C ARG A 96 4.66 12.92 -1.26
N PRO A 97 4.30 14.09 -0.68
CA PRO A 97 5.21 14.90 0.12
C PRO A 97 5.65 14.19 1.42
N TYR A 98 4.81 13.31 1.99
CA TYR A 98 5.23 12.50 3.13
C TYR A 98 6.42 11.59 2.79
N LEU A 99 6.33 10.92 1.64
CA LEU A 99 7.41 10.07 1.14
C LEU A 99 8.63 10.90 0.73
N ALA A 100 8.43 12.08 0.13
CA ALA A 100 9.52 12.99 -0.21
C ALA A 100 10.28 13.49 1.02
N LEU A 101 9.60 13.74 2.15
CA LEU A 101 10.22 14.08 3.42
C LEU A 101 11.12 12.94 3.93
N PHE A 102 10.61 11.71 3.94
CA PHE A 102 11.40 10.55 4.35
C PHE A 102 12.63 10.35 3.45
N GLU A 103 12.44 10.42 2.13
CA GLU A 103 13.51 10.30 1.14
C GLU A 103 14.57 11.40 1.26
N GLN A 104 14.15 12.65 1.50
CA GLN A 104 15.02 13.80 1.74
C GLN A 104 15.96 13.53 2.93
N GLU A 105 15.43 13.01 4.04
CA GLU A 105 16.23 12.75 5.23
C GLU A 105 17.17 11.55 5.04
N ILE A 106 16.71 10.46 4.41
CA ILE A 106 17.58 9.33 4.02
C ILE A 106 18.75 9.82 3.18
N GLN A 107 18.49 10.63 2.16
CA GLN A 107 19.53 11.15 1.27
C GLN A 107 20.47 12.12 2.01
N ARG A 108 19.95 12.99 2.89
CA ARG A 108 20.77 13.90 3.70
C ARG A 108 21.76 13.13 4.55
N HIS A 109 21.31 12.08 5.25
CA HIS A 109 22.18 11.21 6.03
C HIS A 109 23.18 10.45 5.13
N ALA A 110 22.73 9.89 4.01
CA ALA A 110 23.60 9.19 3.05
C ALA A 110 24.72 10.09 2.52
N ARG A 111 24.44 11.37 2.21
CA ARG A 111 25.46 12.33 1.76
C ARG A 111 26.48 12.65 2.85
N ASN A 112 26.02 12.82 4.09
CA ASN A 112 26.92 13.02 5.23
C ASN A 112 27.83 11.81 5.44
N ILE A 113 27.28 10.60 5.33
CA ILE A 113 28.05 9.35 5.44
C ILE A 113 29.04 9.23 4.28
N ALA A 114 28.62 9.49 3.03
CA ALA A 114 29.47 9.43 1.85
C ALA A 114 30.71 10.34 1.97
N ALA A 115 30.56 11.53 2.53
CA ALA A 115 31.67 12.46 2.79
C ALA A 115 32.72 11.91 3.77
N THR A 116 32.37 10.90 4.58
CA THR A 116 33.29 10.23 5.51
C THR A 116 34.08 9.09 4.90
N TYR A 117 33.71 8.59 3.71
CA TYR A 117 34.44 7.50 3.06
C TYR A 117 35.89 7.93 2.79
N THR A 118 36.83 7.04 3.08
CA THR A 118 38.27 7.28 2.85
C THR A 118 38.74 6.75 1.50
N HIS A 119 37.99 5.82 0.91
CA HIS A 119 38.27 5.23 -0.40
C HIS A 119 37.17 5.57 -1.41
N ASP A 120 37.56 6.00 -2.62
CA ASP A 120 36.66 6.35 -3.73
C ASP A 120 35.56 7.35 -3.35
N ARG A 121 35.88 8.29 -2.44
CA ARG A 121 34.93 9.27 -1.90
C ARG A 121 34.11 9.99 -2.98
N PRO A 122 34.70 10.51 -4.08
CA PRO A 122 33.92 11.19 -5.11
C PRO A 122 32.82 10.31 -5.71
N ALA A 123 33.06 9.01 -5.86
CA ALA A 123 32.04 8.10 -6.36
C ALA A 123 30.96 7.81 -5.31
N TRP A 124 31.30 7.72 -4.03
CA TRP A 124 30.31 7.61 -2.96
C TRP A 124 29.43 8.86 -2.85
N GLU A 125 30.03 10.04 -2.97
CA GLU A 125 29.30 11.31 -2.99
C GLU A 125 28.35 11.42 -4.19
N ALA A 126 28.79 10.96 -5.37
CA ALA A 126 27.94 10.88 -6.56
C ALA A 126 26.76 9.91 -6.35
N ILE A 127 27.02 8.70 -5.84
CA ILE A 127 25.96 7.72 -5.54
C ILE A 127 24.99 8.25 -4.48
N ALA A 128 25.47 8.97 -3.46
CA ALA A 128 24.61 9.59 -2.44
C ALA A 128 23.71 10.69 -3.02
N ALA A 129 24.21 11.47 -3.98
CA ALA A 129 23.40 12.48 -4.68
C ALA A 129 22.30 11.83 -5.55
N GLU A 130 22.60 10.67 -6.14
CA GLU A 130 21.65 9.89 -6.95
C GLU A 130 20.71 9.01 -6.12
N LEU A 131 20.95 8.86 -4.82
CA LEU A 131 20.16 7.96 -3.97
C LEU A 131 18.69 8.40 -3.92
N ARG A 132 17.80 7.45 -4.17
CA ARG A 132 16.34 7.61 -4.12
C ARG A 132 15.71 6.49 -3.29
N GLN A 133 14.52 6.75 -2.78
CA GLN A 133 13.69 5.78 -2.05
C GLN A 133 13.29 4.63 -2.98
N PRO A 134 13.67 3.37 -2.70
CA PRO A 134 13.22 2.26 -3.52
C PRO A 134 11.72 1.99 -3.33
N TYR A 135 11.09 1.43 -4.36
CA TYR A 135 9.68 1.02 -4.34
C TYR A 135 9.53 -0.50 -4.32
N TRP A 136 8.44 -0.97 -3.71
CA TRP A 136 8.06 -2.39 -3.70
C TRP A 136 7.12 -2.68 -4.87
N GLY A 137 7.62 -3.35 -5.93
CA GLY A 137 6.86 -3.63 -7.16
C GLY A 137 5.73 -4.66 -7.00
N TRP A 138 4.76 -4.46 -6.11
CA TRP A 138 3.65 -5.38 -5.89
C TRP A 138 2.63 -5.42 -7.05
N ASP A 139 2.82 -4.62 -8.10
CA ASP A 139 2.01 -4.65 -9.34
C ASP A 139 2.25 -5.89 -10.20
N LYS A 140 3.25 -6.72 -9.87
CA LYS A 140 3.58 -7.96 -10.58
C LYS A 140 3.78 -9.10 -9.59
N VAL A 141 3.30 -10.30 -9.91
CA VAL A 141 3.48 -11.49 -9.06
C VAL A 141 4.96 -11.80 -8.81
N GLU A 142 5.84 -11.54 -9.79
CA GLU A 142 7.28 -11.81 -9.68
C GLU A 142 7.98 -10.96 -8.61
N THR A 143 7.52 -9.74 -8.40
CA THR A 143 8.08 -8.76 -7.44
C THR A 143 7.17 -8.55 -6.22
N MET A 144 6.10 -9.34 -6.10
CA MET A 144 5.17 -9.31 -4.96
C MET A 144 5.87 -9.65 -3.63
N THR A 145 6.78 -10.62 -3.63
CA THR A 145 7.57 -10.94 -2.43
C THR A 145 8.86 -10.13 -2.39
N LEU A 146 9.09 -9.44 -1.27
CA LEU A 146 10.30 -8.66 -1.02
C LEU A 146 11.56 -9.55 -0.89
N PRO A 147 12.75 -9.04 -1.29
CA PRO A 147 14.01 -9.77 -1.19
C PRO A 147 14.39 -10.08 0.26
N ALA A 148 15.26 -11.09 0.44
CA ALA A 148 15.65 -11.58 1.76
C ALA A 148 16.30 -10.48 2.63
N GLN A 149 17.00 -9.54 2.00
CA GLN A 149 17.62 -8.36 2.61
C GLN A 149 16.61 -7.40 3.24
N VAL A 150 15.32 -7.54 2.96
CA VAL A 150 14.25 -6.67 3.51
C VAL A 150 13.31 -7.44 4.44
N THR A 151 13.25 -8.78 4.34
CA THR A 151 12.24 -9.59 5.02
C THR A 151 12.78 -10.64 5.99
N THR A 152 13.84 -11.35 5.65
CA THR A 152 14.21 -12.59 6.36
C THR A 152 15.63 -12.59 6.91
N SER A 153 16.53 -11.79 6.34
CA SER A 153 17.95 -11.79 6.71
C SER A 153 18.17 -10.92 7.95
N PRO A 154 18.59 -11.48 9.11
CA PRO A 154 18.82 -10.71 10.34
C PRO A 154 19.97 -9.73 10.22
N THR A 155 20.92 -10.02 9.34
CA THR A 155 22.01 -9.14 8.94
C THR A 155 22.04 -8.95 7.43
N VAL A 156 22.68 -7.87 6.99
CA VAL A 156 22.92 -7.56 5.58
C VAL A 156 24.38 -7.16 5.39
N GLU A 157 24.91 -7.42 4.20
CA GLU A 157 26.29 -7.07 3.84
C GLU A 157 26.36 -5.67 3.24
N ILE A 158 27.21 -4.81 3.79
CA ILE A 158 27.43 -3.43 3.32
C ILE A 158 28.92 -3.09 3.24
N ILE A 159 29.28 -2.00 2.56
CA ILE A 159 30.63 -1.42 2.56
C ILE A 159 30.60 -0.17 3.45
N LYS A 160 31.53 -0.06 4.41
CA LYS A 160 31.61 1.05 5.37
C LYS A 160 32.66 2.12 4.97
N PRO A 161 32.60 3.33 5.55
CA PRO A 161 33.50 4.44 5.21
C PRO A 161 35.01 4.13 5.23
N ASP A 162 35.43 3.28 6.16
CA ASP A 162 36.83 2.95 6.45
C ASP A 162 37.26 1.57 5.94
N ASN A 163 36.39 0.87 5.20
CA ASN A 163 36.62 -0.50 4.79
C ASN A 163 36.15 -0.77 3.36
N LEU A 164 37.04 -1.28 2.51
CA LEU A 164 36.71 -1.70 1.14
C LEU A 164 35.96 -3.04 1.08
N ALA A 165 36.13 -3.90 2.10
CA ALA A 165 35.46 -5.18 2.17
C ALA A 165 34.01 -5.02 2.63
N ARG A 166 33.16 -5.95 2.17
CA ARG A 166 31.80 -6.07 2.70
C ARG A 166 31.86 -6.56 4.15
N VAL A 167 30.99 -6.00 4.98
CA VAL A 167 30.83 -6.35 6.38
C VAL A 167 29.36 -6.61 6.69
N SER A 168 29.11 -7.60 7.55
CA SER A 168 27.79 -7.90 8.05
C SER A 168 27.36 -6.89 9.12
N VAL A 169 26.17 -6.32 8.97
CA VAL A 169 25.56 -5.42 9.96
C VAL A 169 24.13 -5.86 10.28
N PRO A 170 23.59 -5.54 11.47
CA PRO A 170 22.16 -5.72 11.76
C PRO A 170 21.30 -5.08 10.67
N ASN A 171 20.19 -5.72 10.31
CA ASN A 171 19.34 -5.27 9.22
C ASN A 171 18.25 -4.29 9.69
N PRO A 172 18.35 -2.98 9.37
CA PRO A 172 17.35 -2.00 9.80
C PRO A 172 16.02 -2.10 9.04
N PHE A 173 15.94 -2.90 7.96
CA PHE A 173 14.67 -3.11 7.25
C PHE A 173 13.71 -4.06 7.97
N LEU A 174 14.17 -4.87 8.92
CA LEU A 174 13.31 -5.90 9.54
C LEU A 174 12.34 -5.32 10.58
N THR A 175 12.75 -4.28 11.29
CA THR A 175 12.02 -3.75 12.44
C THR A 175 12.61 -2.40 12.82
N TYR A 176 11.78 -1.55 13.42
CA TYR A 176 12.19 -0.35 14.13
C TYR A 176 11.99 -0.58 15.62
N ALA A 177 13.04 -0.38 16.42
CA ALA A 177 12.94 -0.39 17.88
C ALA A 177 12.46 0.98 18.36
N TYR A 178 11.37 1.02 19.11
CA TYR A 178 10.87 2.27 19.65
C TYR A 178 11.85 2.84 20.69
N PRO A 179 11.93 4.18 20.84
CA PRO A 179 12.66 4.75 21.96
C PRO A 179 12.08 4.24 23.28
N ALA A 180 12.95 4.02 24.26
CA ALA A 180 12.60 3.27 25.47
C ALA A 180 11.40 3.90 26.22
N GLY A 181 10.31 3.13 26.32
CA GLY A 181 9.09 3.51 27.05
C GLY A 181 8.10 4.38 26.25
N GLU A 182 8.48 4.92 25.10
CA GLU A 182 7.63 5.82 24.31
C GLU A 182 6.45 5.10 23.67
N ASN A 183 6.58 3.81 23.39
CA ASN A 183 5.50 3.01 22.83
C ASN A 183 4.31 2.87 23.79
N SER A 184 4.45 3.21 25.07
CA SER A 184 3.36 3.19 26.07
C SER A 184 2.13 4.02 25.68
N VAL A 185 2.28 4.98 24.76
CA VAL A 185 1.20 5.79 24.19
C VAL A 185 0.31 5.06 23.20
N PHE A 186 0.75 3.91 22.68
CA PHE A 186 0.01 3.15 21.68
C PHE A 186 -1.07 2.26 22.31
N ALA A 187 -1.98 1.75 21.47
CA ALA A 187 -2.90 0.70 21.89
C ALA A 187 -2.18 -0.65 22.04
N TYR A 188 -2.75 -1.57 22.82
CA TYR A 188 -2.30 -2.95 22.86
C TYR A 188 -2.43 -3.60 21.47
N PRO A 189 -1.46 -4.43 21.01
CA PRO A 189 -0.24 -4.86 21.72
C PRO A 189 1.00 -3.96 21.52
N PHE A 190 0.89 -2.88 20.75
CA PHE A 190 2.02 -2.04 20.39
C PHE A 190 2.64 -1.31 21.60
N ASN A 191 1.86 -1.11 22.66
CA ASN A 191 2.37 -0.54 23.92
C ASN A 191 3.26 -1.46 24.75
N VAL A 192 3.22 -2.76 24.51
CA VAL A 192 4.05 -3.73 25.24
C VAL A 192 5.20 -4.25 24.37
N TRP A 193 5.09 -4.18 23.05
CA TRP A 193 6.15 -4.61 22.15
C TRP A 193 7.15 -3.48 21.91
N PRO A 194 8.46 -3.70 22.15
CA PRO A 194 9.46 -2.64 22.09
C PRO A 194 9.88 -2.28 20.65
N ARG A 195 9.25 -2.88 19.64
CA ARG A 195 9.63 -2.75 18.24
C ARG A 195 8.48 -3.11 17.32
N THR A 196 8.58 -2.71 16.05
CA THR A 196 7.61 -3.09 15.04
C THR A 196 7.68 -4.57 14.66
N ALA A 197 6.52 -5.16 14.36
CA ALA A 197 6.41 -6.58 14.04
C ALA A 197 5.51 -6.86 12.83
N ARG A 198 5.84 -7.94 12.10
CA ARG A 198 5.09 -8.46 10.95
C ARG A 198 4.72 -9.91 11.21
N TYR A 199 3.43 -10.24 11.17
CA TYR A 199 2.90 -11.52 11.61
C TYR A 199 3.44 -11.91 13.00
N PRO A 200 3.31 -11.04 14.01
CA PRO A 200 3.83 -11.34 15.35
C PRO A 200 3.23 -12.63 15.90
N ASP A 201 4.08 -13.45 16.52
CA ASP A 201 3.59 -14.49 17.43
C ASP A 201 3.10 -13.88 18.76
N ALA A 202 2.66 -14.70 19.70
CA ALA A 202 2.18 -14.25 21.02
C ALA A 202 3.22 -13.43 21.82
N SER A 203 4.51 -13.49 21.47
CA SER A 203 5.59 -12.72 22.09
C SER A 203 5.93 -11.42 21.34
N GLY A 204 5.26 -11.14 20.22
CA GLY A 204 5.58 -9.99 19.36
C GLY A 204 6.74 -10.23 18.39
N LYS A 205 7.18 -11.48 18.23
CA LYS A 205 8.28 -11.81 17.30
C LYS A 205 7.73 -11.97 15.89
N SER A 206 8.30 -11.23 14.93
CA SER A 206 7.92 -11.32 13.51
C SER A 206 8.10 -12.72 12.93
N GLN A 207 7.18 -13.12 12.05
CA GLN A 207 7.19 -14.39 11.34
C GLN A 207 7.26 -14.16 9.81
N PRO A 208 8.45 -13.88 9.26
CA PRO A 208 8.58 -13.48 7.85
C PRO A 208 8.22 -14.58 6.84
N ILE A 209 8.20 -15.85 7.25
CA ILE A 209 7.69 -16.94 6.42
C ILE A 209 6.18 -16.77 6.18
N LEU A 210 5.41 -16.38 7.21
CA LEU A 210 3.97 -16.13 7.07
C LEU A 210 3.70 -14.90 6.22
N LEU A 211 4.49 -13.84 6.38
CA LEU A 211 4.49 -12.67 5.49
C LEU A 211 4.65 -13.10 4.02
N ASN A 212 5.73 -13.82 3.70
CA ASN A 212 5.99 -14.22 2.33
C ASN A 212 4.90 -15.16 1.78
N LYS A 213 4.34 -16.04 2.62
CA LYS A 213 3.23 -16.91 2.22
C LYS A 213 1.96 -16.10 1.94
N SER A 214 1.66 -15.11 2.78
CA SER A 214 0.54 -14.19 2.61
C SER A 214 0.62 -13.43 1.29
N LEU A 215 1.75 -12.79 1.02
CA LEU A 215 1.98 -12.02 -0.21
C LEU A 215 1.82 -12.87 -1.46
N LYS A 216 2.30 -14.13 -1.42
CA LYS A 216 2.07 -15.09 -2.52
C LYS A 216 0.60 -15.43 -2.70
N SER A 217 -0.15 -15.61 -1.61
CA SER A 217 -1.58 -15.94 -1.66
C SER A 217 -2.42 -14.85 -2.33
N ILE A 218 -2.02 -13.58 -2.24
CA ILE A 218 -2.77 -12.44 -2.80
C ILE A 218 -2.21 -11.91 -4.13
N GLY A 219 -1.03 -12.39 -4.56
CA GLY A 219 -0.28 -11.84 -5.70
C GLY A 219 -1.10 -11.64 -6.95
N SER A 220 -1.80 -12.69 -7.39
CA SER A 220 -2.59 -12.67 -8.61
C SER A 220 -3.83 -11.75 -8.51
N GLN A 221 -4.44 -11.64 -7.33
CA GLN A 221 -5.56 -10.73 -7.10
C GLN A 221 -5.10 -9.27 -7.23
N VAL A 222 -3.97 -8.92 -6.60
CA VAL A 222 -3.41 -7.57 -6.67
C VAL A 222 -3.01 -7.20 -8.09
N GLU A 223 -2.30 -8.09 -8.80
CA GLU A 223 -1.91 -7.84 -10.19
C GLU A 223 -3.14 -7.62 -11.10
N ASN A 224 -4.20 -8.42 -10.95
CA ASN A 224 -5.44 -8.24 -11.70
C ASN A 224 -6.12 -6.91 -11.38
N ASN A 225 -6.20 -6.55 -10.09
CA ASN A 225 -6.73 -5.26 -9.65
C ASN A 225 -5.96 -4.09 -10.26
N VAL A 226 -4.62 -4.17 -10.30
CA VAL A 226 -3.78 -3.13 -10.93
C VAL A 226 -4.05 -3.03 -12.42
N LYS A 227 -4.13 -4.16 -13.15
CA LYS A 227 -4.45 -4.13 -14.59
C LYS A 227 -5.78 -3.43 -14.88
N ARG A 228 -6.79 -3.63 -14.02
CA ARG A 228 -8.11 -2.99 -14.15
C ARG A 228 -8.08 -1.52 -13.72
N LEU A 229 -7.30 -1.18 -12.69
CA LEU A 229 -7.14 0.18 -12.19
C LEU A 229 -6.77 1.18 -13.31
N PHE A 230 -5.91 0.77 -14.24
CA PHE A 230 -5.50 1.62 -15.37
C PHE A 230 -6.56 1.81 -16.45
N SER A 231 -7.69 1.10 -16.39
CA SER A 231 -8.85 1.36 -17.26
C SER A 231 -9.69 2.54 -16.79
N ILE A 232 -9.54 2.97 -15.53
CA ILE A 232 -10.25 4.11 -14.95
C ILE A 232 -9.58 5.41 -15.43
N THR A 233 -10.37 6.35 -15.97
CA THR A 233 -9.87 7.61 -16.54
C THR A 233 -10.11 8.83 -15.63
N ASN A 234 -11.04 8.72 -14.67
CA ASN A 234 -11.35 9.78 -13.72
C ASN A 234 -10.48 9.64 -12.45
N TRP A 235 -9.92 10.76 -11.97
CA TRP A 235 -9.07 10.79 -10.78
C TRP A 235 -9.73 10.17 -9.53
N ASN A 236 -10.95 10.59 -9.20
CA ASN A 236 -11.59 10.18 -7.96
C ASN A 236 -11.92 8.67 -7.98
N GLU A 237 -12.42 8.17 -9.12
CA GLU A 237 -12.63 6.73 -9.31
C GLU A 237 -11.32 5.95 -9.29
N PHE A 238 -10.21 6.50 -9.82
CA PHE A 238 -8.91 5.86 -9.75
C PHE A 238 -8.43 5.72 -8.30
N VAL A 239 -8.65 6.75 -7.48
CA VAL A 239 -8.24 6.73 -6.06
C VAL A 239 -9.14 5.82 -5.23
N LEU A 240 -10.46 6.01 -5.29
CA LEU A 240 -11.44 5.40 -4.37
C LEU A 240 -12.16 4.17 -4.95
N GLY A 241 -12.13 3.99 -6.26
CA GLY A 241 -12.81 2.92 -6.99
C GLY A 241 -14.07 3.37 -7.71
N SER A 242 -14.57 2.50 -8.58
CA SER A 242 -15.80 2.67 -9.36
C SER A 242 -16.83 1.59 -9.00
N GLU A 243 -17.96 1.55 -9.72
CA GLU A 243 -18.97 0.49 -9.53
C GLU A 243 -18.50 -0.91 -9.93
N THR A 244 -17.41 -1.03 -10.69
CA THR A 244 -16.94 -2.31 -11.25
C THR A 244 -15.49 -2.63 -10.94
N THR A 245 -14.71 -1.65 -10.47
CA THR A 245 -13.27 -1.78 -10.27
C THR A 245 -12.85 -1.16 -8.95
N VAL A 246 -11.93 -1.81 -8.23
CA VAL A 246 -11.38 -1.27 -6.98
C VAL A 246 -10.46 -0.08 -7.25
N GLY A 247 -10.40 0.88 -6.32
CA GLY A 247 -9.48 2.02 -6.39
C GLY A 247 -8.07 1.68 -5.93
N LEU A 248 -7.14 2.60 -6.16
CA LEU A 248 -5.75 2.51 -5.70
C LEU A 248 -5.67 2.36 -4.17
N GLU A 249 -6.49 3.11 -3.42
CA GLU A 249 -6.50 3.06 -1.96
C GLU A 249 -6.93 1.67 -1.43
N PHE A 250 -7.83 0.99 -2.14
CA PHE A 250 -8.21 -0.37 -1.77
C PHE A 250 -7.05 -1.35 -1.94
N ILE A 251 -6.33 -1.29 -3.06
CA ILE A 251 -5.16 -2.16 -3.30
C ILE A 251 -4.05 -1.87 -2.26
N HIS A 252 -3.85 -0.61 -1.91
CA HIS A 252 -2.99 -0.20 -0.80
C HIS A 252 -3.43 -0.84 0.52
N GLY A 253 -4.72 -0.80 0.85
CA GLY A 253 -5.28 -1.43 2.04
C GLY A 253 -5.02 -2.94 2.12
N THR A 254 -5.18 -3.66 1.01
CA THR A 254 -4.80 -5.07 0.89
C THR A 254 -3.31 -5.27 1.22
N MET A 255 -2.42 -4.45 0.67
CA MET A 255 -0.98 -4.57 0.95
C MET A 255 -0.63 -4.29 2.42
N HIS A 256 -1.27 -3.32 3.07
CA HIS A 256 -1.13 -3.08 4.52
C HIS A 256 -1.53 -4.30 5.34
N PHE A 257 -2.75 -4.79 5.14
CA PHE A 257 -3.26 -5.93 5.90
C PHE A 257 -2.39 -7.17 5.72
N HIS A 258 -2.04 -7.50 4.47
CA HIS A 258 -1.30 -8.71 4.15
C HIS A 258 0.20 -8.63 4.44
N SER A 259 0.77 -7.44 4.61
CA SER A 259 2.16 -7.27 5.06
C SER A 259 2.30 -7.23 6.57
N GLY A 260 1.27 -6.76 7.29
CA GLY A 260 1.24 -6.76 8.76
C GLY A 260 0.79 -8.09 9.34
N GLY A 261 -0.26 -8.69 8.78
CA GLY A 261 -0.98 -9.80 9.39
C GLY A 261 -1.66 -9.41 10.71
N PRO A 262 -2.30 -10.38 11.39
CA PRO A 262 -2.92 -10.13 12.69
C PRO A 262 -1.92 -9.53 13.70
N ASN A 263 -2.29 -8.43 14.34
CA ASN A 263 -1.52 -7.63 15.29
C ASN A 263 -0.21 -7.03 14.74
N GLY A 264 0.11 -7.16 13.46
CA GLY A 264 1.30 -6.50 12.90
C GLY A 264 1.11 -5.00 12.71
N ASN A 265 2.21 -4.25 12.74
CA ASN A 265 2.18 -2.80 12.58
C ASN A 265 1.52 -2.38 11.26
N MET A 266 1.93 -2.99 10.15
CA MET A 266 1.42 -2.66 8.82
C MET A 266 -0.09 -2.91 8.65
N SER A 267 -0.76 -3.69 9.51
CA SER A 267 -2.22 -3.89 9.43
C SER A 267 -3.02 -2.86 10.25
N HIS A 268 -2.35 -1.96 10.96
CA HIS A 268 -2.95 -0.95 11.83
C HIS A 268 -2.57 0.47 11.39
N LEU A 269 -3.55 1.23 10.90
CA LEU A 269 -3.38 2.59 10.38
C LEU A 269 -2.56 3.51 11.29
N GLN A 270 -2.77 3.39 12.58
CA GLN A 270 -2.23 4.30 13.58
C GLN A 270 -0.72 4.12 13.80
N VAL A 271 -0.16 2.95 13.48
CA VAL A 271 1.24 2.59 13.77
C VAL A 271 1.96 1.94 12.58
N SER A 272 1.34 1.88 11.40
CA SER A 272 1.91 1.25 10.20
C SER A 272 3.18 1.94 9.71
N ALA A 273 3.24 3.27 9.81
CA ALA A 273 4.39 4.06 9.37
C ALA A 273 5.68 3.81 10.16
N PHE A 274 5.60 3.20 11.35
CA PHE A 274 6.80 2.80 12.09
C PHE A 274 7.45 1.53 11.50
N ASP A 275 6.76 0.78 10.64
CA ASP A 275 7.37 -0.36 9.96
C ASP A 275 8.14 0.11 8.71
N PRO A 276 9.43 -0.22 8.55
CA PRO A 276 10.24 0.29 7.44
C PRO A 276 9.72 -0.06 6.04
N ILE A 277 8.97 -1.15 5.88
CA ILE A 277 8.38 -1.50 4.56
C ILE A 277 7.23 -0.58 4.16
N PHE A 278 6.71 0.23 5.08
CA PHE A 278 5.72 1.28 4.78
C PHE A 278 6.20 2.18 3.65
N TYR A 279 7.45 2.65 3.73
CA TYR A 279 8.01 3.60 2.76
C TYR A 279 8.29 2.94 1.40
N LEU A 280 8.61 1.65 1.36
CA LEU A 280 8.70 0.89 0.11
C LEU A 280 7.32 0.73 -0.54
N HIS A 281 6.31 0.42 0.27
CA HIS A 281 4.93 0.25 -0.18
C HIS A 281 4.36 1.57 -0.72
N HIS A 282 4.53 2.68 0.01
CA HIS A 282 4.04 4.00 -0.43
C HIS A 282 4.80 4.58 -1.61
N ALA A 283 6.07 4.21 -1.81
CA ALA A 283 6.77 4.53 -3.06
C ALA A 283 6.16 3.82 -4.28
N GLN A 284 5.60 2.63 -4.12
CA GLN A 284 4.86 1.97 -5.19
C GLN A 284 3.48 2.60 -5.41
N VAL A 285 2.77 2.99 -4.35
CA VAL A 285 1.52 3.76 -4.48
C VAL A 285 1.77 5.03 -5.28
N ASP A 286 2.82 5.76 -4.94
CA ASP A 286 3.20 6.97 -5.67
C ASP A 286 3.60 6.70 -7.14
N ARG A 287 4.28 5.56 -7.41
CA ARG A 287 4.56 5.09 -8.77
C ARG A 287 3.28 4.82 -9.57
N MET A 288 2.26 4.21 -8.97
CA MET A 288 0.97 3.97 -9.64
C MET A 288 0.32 5.28 -10.06
N VAL A 289 0.42 6.32 -9.23
CA VAL A 289 -0.11 7.66 -9.53
C VAL A 289 0.65 8.32 -10.68
N ASP A 290 1.99 8.24 -10.67
CA ASP A 290 2.84 8.78 -11.75
C ASP A 290 2.54 8.08 -13.10
N LEU A 291 2.49 6.75 -13.10
CA LEU A 291 2.14 5.96 -14.28
C LEU A 291 0.73 6.28 -14.76
N TRP A 292 -0.26 6.36 -13.88
CA TRP A 292 -1.64 6.65 -14.26
C TRP A 292 -1.77 8.05 -14.86
N HIS A 293 -1.18 9.05 -14.22
CA HIS A 293 -1.19 10.43 -14.74
C HIS A 293 -0.43 10.55 -16.07
N SER A 294 0.62 9.74 -16.28
CA SER A 294 1.35 9.68 -17.55
C SER A 294 0.46 9.27 -18.74
N VAL A 295 -0.60 8.50 -18.47
CA VAL A 295 -1.53 7.97 -19.48
C VAL A 295 -2.78 8.86 -19.58
N HIS A 296 -3.44 9.16 -18.47
CA HIS A 296 -4.79 9.75 -18.48
C HIS A 296 -4.81 11.27 -18.42
N LYS A 297 -3.74 11.90 -17.95
CA LYS A 297 -3.59 13.38 -17.85
C LYS A 297 -4.64 14.10 -16.99
N ASP A 298 -5.48 13.37 -16.25
CA ASP A 298 -6.38 13.92 -15.25
C ASP A 298 -5.68 14.07 -13.88
N TRP A 299 -6.22 14.91 -12.99
CA TRP A 299 -5.66 15.23 -11.68
C TRP A 299 -6.66 15.97 -10.80
N THR A 300 -6.59 15.79 -9.47
CA THR A 300 -7.45 16.55 -8.53
C THR A 300 -7.16 18.05 -8.56
N LYS A 301 -8.22 18.86 -8.40
CA LYS A 301 -8.13 20.31 -8.25
C LYS A 301 -8.25 20.76 -6.78
N ASP A 302 -8.27 19.81 -5.85
CA ASP A 302 -8.38 20.08 -4.43
C ASP A 302 -7.18 20.91 -3.95
N THR A 303 -7.46 22.07 -3.34
CA THR A 303 -6.46 23.05 -2.86
C THR A 303 -6.32 23.03 -1.34
N LYS A 304 -6.82 21.99 -0.66
CA LYS A 304 -6.60 21.81 0.77
C LYS A 304 -5.12 21.63 1.04
N ASP A 305 -4.65 22.25 2.12
CA ASP A 305 -3.29 22.10 2.59
C ASP A 305 -3.01 20.63 2.95
N LEU A 306 -1.94 20.09 2.37
CA LEU A 306 -1.41 18.77 2.67
C LEU A 306 -0.56 18.87 3.95
N LEU A 307 -1.24 19.10 5.08
CA LEU A 307 -0.58 19.22 6.38
C LEU A 307 0.14 17.90 6.74
N PRO A 308 1.31 17.96 7.40
CA PRO A 308 2.00 19.15 7.88
C PRO A 308 3.13 19.63 6.94
N PHE A 309 3.06 19.29 5.64
CA PHE A 309 4.20 19.41 4.73
C PHE A 309 4.36 20.83 4.18
N LEU A 310 5.32 21.56 4.74
CA LEU A 310 5.64 22.93 4.34
C LEU A 310 6.37 22.97 2.98
N ARG A 311 5.87 23.84 2.09
CA ARG A 311 6.53 24.25 0.84
C ARG A 311 7.39 25.49 1.04
N THR A 312 6.89 26.45 1.82
CA THR A 312 7.62 27.63 2.28
C THR A 312 7.53 27.69 3.81
N GLN A 313 8.14 28.69 4.46
CA GLN A 313 8.04 28.81 5.92
C GLN A 313 6.59 29.09 6.40
N THR A 314 5.69 29.49 5.49
CA THR A 314 4.31 29.85 5.81
C THR A 314 3.26 29.04 5.03
N ASP A 315 3.62 28.47 3.89
CA ASP A 315 2.69 27.79 2.98
C ASP A 315 2.93 26.29 2.97
N TYR A 316 1.85 25.51 3.00
CA TYR A 316 1.87 24.06 2.85
C TYR A 316 1.76 23.66 1.38
N TRP A 317 2.18 22.44 1.06
CA TRP A 317 1.95 21.84 -0.25
C TRP A 317 0.46 21.61 -0.49
N GLN A 318 0.04 21.76 -1.75
CA GLN A 318 -1.31 21.43 -2.20
C GLN A 318 -1.27 20.47 -3.39
N SER A 319 -2.34 19.67 -3.56
CA SER A 319 -2.40 18.64 -4.61
C SER A 319 -2.07 19.15 -6.02
N PRO A 320 -2.50 20.34 -6.49
CA PRO A 320 -2.24 20.81 -7.85
C PRO A 320 -0.77 21.20 -8.08
N GLU A 321 0.00 21.40 -7.01
CA GLU A 321 1.40 21.83 -7.08
C GLU A 321 2.36 20.64 -7.29
N ILE A 322 1.92 19.41 -7.01
CA ILE A 322 2.78 18.22 -6.92
C ILE A 322 2.52 17.17 -8.01
N ILE A 323 1.89 17.58 -9.11
CA ILE A 323 1.55 16.73 -10.26
C ILE A 323 2.80 16.04 -10.82
N LYS A 324 3.88 16.82 -11.00
CA LYS A 324 5.15 16.38 -11.58
C LYS A 324 6.22 16.23 -10.50
N PRO A 325 6.37 15.06 -9.90
CA PRO A 325 7.31 14.86 -8.78
C PRO A 325 8.76 15.17 -9.15
N GLY A 326 9.15 14.97 -10.41
CA GLY A 326 10.49 15.34 -10.89
C GLY A 326 10.79 16.83 -10.76
N ASP A 327 9.79 17.69 -10.99
CA ASP A 327 9.96 19.14 -10.94
C ASP A 327 9.98 19.65 -9.49
N VAL A 328 9.22 19.02 -8.58
CA VAL A 328 9.03 19.54 -7.21
C VAL A 328 9.80 18.79 -6.13
N PHE A 329 10.08 17.49 -6.30
CA PHE A 329 10.76 16.65 -5.31
C PHE A 329 11.99 15.93 -5.87
N ASN A 330 12.34 16.15 -7.14
CA ASN A 330 13.59 15.71 -7.76
C ASN A 330 13.78 14.18 -7.80
N TYR A 331 12.71 13.45 -8.14
CA TYR A 331 12.77 12.01 -8.45
C TYR A 331 11.92 11.66 -9.67
N THR A 332 12.21 10.51 -10.26
CA THR A 332 11.36 9.88 -11.30
C THR A 332 11.17 8.40 -10.96
N TYR A 333 10.55 7.64 -11.86
CA TYR A 333 10.52 6.19 -11.81
C TYR A 333 11.15 5.63 -13.09
N ASP A 334 11.82 4.48 -12.97
CA ASP A 334 12.21 3.69 -14.13
C ASP A 334 10.95 3.05 -14.70
N ASN A 335 10.22 3.85 -15.45
CA ASN A 335 8.99 3.43 -16.09
C ASN A 335 9.40 2.58 -17.29
N ASP A 336 9.45 1.26 -17.11
CA ASP A 336 9.51 0.33 -18.22
C ASP A 336 8.21 0.48 -19.04
N LEU A 337 8.26 1.39 -20.02
CA LEU A 337 7.16 1.70 -20.92
C LEU A 337 6.84 0.52 -21.87
N SER A 338 7.49 -0.65 -21.73
CA SER A 338 6.95 -1.89 -22.31
C SER A 338 5.56 -2.24 -21.74
N VAL A 339 5.20 -1.68 -20.58
CA VAL A 339 3.82 -1.68 -20.04
C VAL A 339 3.09 -0.34 -20.31
N SER A 340 3.79 0.73 -20.69
CA SER A 340 3.20 2.07 -20.80
C SER A 340 3.84 3.01 -21.86
N GLY A 341 3.96 2.62 -23.13
CA GLY A 341 4.28 3.62 -24.17
C GLY A 341 4.81 3.04 -25.47
N GLU A 342 4.02 2.30 -26.24
CA GLU A 342 3.57 2.96 -27.47
C GLU A 342 2.31 3.81 -27.25
N SER A 343 2.32 4.99 -27.88
CA SER A 343 1.32 6.05 -27.80
C SER A 343 -0.13 5.56 -27.65
N LEU A 344 -0.91 6.21 -26.77
CA LEU A 344 -2.35 6.40 -26.99
C LEU A 344 -2.57 7.32 -28.21
N ALA A 345 -1.97 6.97 -29.36
CA ALA A 345 -2.54 7.41 -30.62
C ALA A 345 -3.96 6.86 -30.60
N GLU A 346 -4.93 7.73 -30.86
CA GLU A 346 -6.34 7.38 -31.03
C GLU A 346 -6.43 5.96 -31.56
N ASP A 347 -6.89 5.06 -30.69
CA ASP A 347 -6.98 3.64 -30.98
C ASP A 347 -7.81 3.55 -32.26
N LYS A 348 -7.15 3.34 -33.40
CA LYS A 348 -7.84 3.12 -34.66
C LYS A 348 -8.67 1.90 -34.37
N GLN A 349 -9.97 2.09 -34.19
CA GLN A 349 -10.96 1.08 -33.80
C GLN A 349 -10.76 -0.19 -34.63
N ASN A 350 -9.87 -1.07 -34.20
CA ASN A 350 -9.83 -2.41 -34.68
C ASN A 350 -10.74 -3.17 -33.73
N THR A 351 -12.00 -3.30 -34.15
CA THR A 351 -13.04 -3.98 -33.38
C THR A 351 -12.86 -5.50 -33.37
N ASP A 352 -11.80 -6.00 -34.00
CA ASP A 352 -11.46 -7.42 -33.99
C ASP A 352 -11.15 -7.86 -32.55
N ILE A 353 -12.00 -8.76 -32.04
CA ILE A 353 -11.90 -9.35 -30.71
C ILE A 353 -10.83 -10.45 -30.72
N VAL A 354 -9.85 -10.35 -29.83
CA VAL A 354 -8.82 -11.38 -29.62
C VAL A 354 -9.35 -12.49 -28.73
N SER A 355 -10.01 -12.11 -27.63
CA SER A 355 -10.66 -13.06 -26.72
C SER A 355 -11.89 -12.44 -26.07
N THR A 356 -12.83 -13.31 -25.73
CA THR A 356 -13.98 -12.99 -24.89
C THR A 356 -13.99 -13.97 -23.75
N GLU A 357 -13.81 -13.48 -22.54
CA GLU A 357 -13.76 -14.28 -21.32
C GLU A 357 -14.80 -13.76 -20.32
N VAL A 358 -15.09 -14.55 -19.29
CA VAL A 358 -15.96 -14.12 -18.19
C VAL A 358 -15.12 -13.98 -16.93
N GLN A 359 -15.22 -12.82 -16.28
CA GLN A 359 -14.67 -12.62 -14.94
C GLN A 359 -15.77 -12.84 -13.90
N TRP A 360 -15.60 -13.89 -13.11
CA TRP A 360 -16.32 -14.09 -11.85
C TRP A 360 -15.66 -13.33 -10.72
N SER A 361 -16.46 -12.57 -9.99
CA SER A 361 -16.05 -11.84 -8.81
C SER A 361 -17.08 -11.94 -7.71
N VAL A 362 -16.61 -11.94 -6.47
CA VAL A 362 -17.44 -11.72 -5.28
C VAL A 362 -17.32 -10.25 -4.94
N ARG A 363 -18.41 -9.50 -5.10
CA ARG A 363 -18.51 -8.10 -4.67
C ARG A 363 -18.92 -8.08 -3.21
N VAL A 364 -18.14 -7.36 -2.42
CA VAL A 364 -18.40 -7.09 -1.00
C VAL A 364 -18.72 -5.62 -0.86
N GLU A 365 -19.84 -5.31 -0.21
CA GLU A 365 -20.26 -3.96 0.13
C GLU A 365 -20.51 -3.89 1.63
N CYS A 366 -20.02 -2.85 2.30
CA CYS A 366 -20.25 -2.64 3.72
C CYS A 366 -19.93 -1.20 4.15
N LYS A 367 -20.36 -0.83 5.36
CA LYS A 367 -19.89 0.38 6.04
C LYS A 367 -18.51 0.13 6.63
N MET A 368 -17.52 0.94 6.24
CA MET A 368 -16.12 0.81 6.64
C MET A 368 -15.94 0.68 8.17
N TYR A 369 -16.72 1.45 8.95
CA TYR A 369 -16.46 1.60 10.38
C TYR A 369 -17.32 0.69 11.29
N GLU A 370 -18.21 -0.14 10.74
CA GLU A 370 -19.12 -0.98 11.55
C GLU A 370 -18.38 -2.06 12.36
N VAL A 371 -17.23 -2.53 11.87
CA VAL A 371 -16.41 -3.58 12.51
C VAL A 371 -15.51 -3.02 13.64
N GLY A 372 -15.29 -1.70 13.66
CA GLY A 372 -14.46 -1.01 14.66
C GLY A 372 -12.96 -1.26 14.47
N GLY A 373 -12.42 -0.83 13.32
CA GLY A 373 -11.00 -0.92 12.93
C GLY A 373 -10.77 -1.67 11.64
N SER A 374 -9.51 -1.86 11.25
CA SER A 374 -9.15 -2.63 10.05
C SER A 374 -9.61 -4.09 10.13
N PHE A 375 -10.12 -4.63 9.03
CA PHE A 375 -10.59 -6.01 8.91
C PHE A 375 -10.51 -6.52 7.48
N SER A 376 -10.64 -7.83 7.32
CA SER A 376 -10.73 -8.49 6.02
C SER A 376 -11.90 -9.46 5.96
N VAL A 377 -12.65 -9.40 4.86
CA VAL A 377 -13.64 -10.42 4.49
C VAL A 377 -12.92 -11.47 3.66
N TYR A 378 -12.79 -12.67 4.22
CA TYR A 378 -12.21 -13.83 3.54
C TYR A 378 -13.30 -14.56 2.77
N VAL A 379 -13.03 -14.88 1.50
CA VAL A 379 -13.91 -15.68 0.65
C VAL A 379 -13.33 -17.07 0.45
N PHE A 380 -14.18 -18.09 0.57
CA PHE A 380 -13.81 -19.49 0.44
C PHE A 380 -14.71 -20.22 -0.57
N MET A 381 -14.11 -21.13 -1.33
CA MET A 381 -14.79 -22.18 -2.10
C MET A 381 -14.98 -23.44 -1.24
N SER A 382 -15.61 -23.26 -0.08
CA SER A 382 -16.13 -24.33 0.78
C SER A 382 -17.53 -24.00 1.28
N LYS A 383 -18.33 -25.04 1.57
CA LYS A 383 -19.70 -24.92 2.08
C LYS A 383 -19.77 -24.13 3.39
N GLU A 384 -18.81 -24.38 4.28
CA GLU A 384 -18.68 -23.69 5.56
C GLU A 384 -17.35 -22.94 5.62
N VAL A 385 -17.32 -21.91 6.47
CA VAL A 385 -16.09 -21.18 6.80
C VAL A 385 -15.17 -22.15 7.54
N PRO A 386 -13.90 -22.30 7.13
CA PRO A 386 -12.95 -23.14 7.86
C PRO A 386 -12.87 -22.74 9.34
N SER A 387 -12.78 -23.69 10.26
CA SER A 387 -12.81 -23.40 11.70
C SER A 387 -11.52 -22.76 12.23
N ASP A 388 -10.37 -23.03 11.60
CA ASP A 388 -9.06 -22.56 12.03
C ASP A 388 -8.70 -21.20 11.41
N HIS A 389 -9.11 -20.12 12.08
CA HIS A 389 -8.97 -18.74 11.56
C HIS A 389 -7.54 -18.23 11.36
N PRO A 390 -6.51 -18.62 12.15
CA PRO A 390 -5.12 -18.28 11.86
C PRO A 390 -4.62 -18.86 10.52
N GLU A 391 -5.26 -19.92 10.02
CA GLU A 391 -4.89 -20.58 8.76
C GLU A 391 -5.78 -20.22 7.56
N TRP A 392 -6.78 -19.34 7.73
CA TRP A 392 -7.74 -18.99 6.66
C TRP A 392 -7.06 -18.59 5.34
N LEU A 393 -6.02 -17.77 5.41
CA LEU A 393 -5.27 -17.31 4.24
C LEU A 393 -4.55 -18.44 3.48
N PHE A 394 -4.34 -19.58 4.15
CA PHE A 394 -3.58 -20.70 3.64
C PHE A 394 -4.46 -21.94 3.43
N HIS A 395 -5.74 -21.85 3.76
CA HIS A 395 -6.67 -22.95 3.64
C HIS A 395 -6.89 -23.28 2.15
N PRO A 396 -6.96 -24.57 1.74
CA PRO A 396 -7.12 -24.94 0.34
C PRO A 396 -8.38 -24.40 -0.33
N SER A 397 -9.41 -24.02 0.43
CA SER A 397 -10.63 -23.39 -0.11
C SER A 397 -10.52 -21.87 -0.27
N PHE A 398 -9.49 -21.21 0.26
CA PHE A 398 -9.31 -19.77 0.15
C PHE A 398 -9.35 -19.30 -1.31
N ALA A 399 -10.12 -18.23 -1.56
CA ALA A 399 -10.33 -17.68 -2.89
C ALA A 399 -9.86 -16.22 -3.04
N GLY A 400 -9.62 -15.52 -1.93
CA GLY A 400 -9.18 -14.13 -1.89
C GLY A 400 -9.82 -13.36 -0.74
N THR A 401 -9.45 -12.07 -0.63
CA THR A 401 -9.91 -11.19 0.44
C THR A 401 -10.47 -9.87 -0.09
N PHE A 402 -11.37 -9.28 0.70
CA PHE A 402 -11.69 -7.86 0.63
C PHE A 402 -11.18 -7.21 1.92
N ASP A 403 -10.21 -6.30 1.79
CA ASP A 403 -9.47 -5.75 2.94
C ASP A 403 -9.83 -4.29 3.16
N VAL A 404 -10.06 -3.94 4.43
CA VAL A 404 -10.43 -2.59 4.85
C VAL A 404 -9.39 -2.10 5.84
N PHE A 405 -8.69 -1.03 5.46
CA PHE A 405 -7.71 -0.37 6.29
C PHE A 405 -8.34 0.87 6.90
N ALA A 406 -8.72 0.79 8.18
CA ALA A 406 -9.59 1.79 8.80
C ALA A 406 -9.14 2.17 10.20
N ASN A 407 -9.46 3.41 10.56
CA ASN A 407 -9.29 3.91 11.91
C ASN A 407 -10.30 3.22 12.86
N PRO A 408 -9.86 2.62 13.99
CA PRO A 408 -10.78 1.98 14.95
C PRO A 408 -11.67 2.96 15.71
N GLU A 409 -11.35 4.25 15.71
CA GLU A 409 -12.07 5.29 16.46
C GLU A 409 -12.62 6.33 15.49
N PRO A 410 -13.64 6.06 14.66
CA PRO A 410 -14.12 7.00 13.64
C PRO A 410 -14.69 8.31 14.22
N GLU A 411 -15.30 8.25 15.40
CA GLU A 411 -16.11 9.33 15.97
C GLU A 411 -15.30 10.58 16.37
N GLU A 412 -14.00 10.43 16.60
CA GLU A 412 -13.15 11.56 17.00
C GLU A 412 -12.34 12.13 15.81
N CYS A 413 -12.55 11.64 14.58
CA CYS A 413 -12.00 12.23 13.35
C CYS A 413 -13.13 12.81 12.50
N ALA A 414 -13.02 14.09 12.18
CA ALA A 414 -14.01 14.77 11.36
C ALA A 414 -14.17 14.10 9.98
N ASN A 415 -13.07 13.70 9.35
CA ASN A 415 -13.11 12.97 8.07
C ASN A 415 -13.79 11.60 8.21
N CYS A 416 -13.38 10.79 9.18
CA CYS A 416 -13.99 9.48 9.40
C CYS A 416 -15.48 9.57 9.76
N THR A 417 -15.85 10.55 10.58
CA THR A 417 -17.25 10.83 10.96
C THR A 417 -18.06 11.29 9.76
N ALA A 418 -17.52 12.18 8.92
CA ALA A 418 -18.18 12.65 7.70
C ALA A 418 -18.47 11.49 6.73
N HIS A 419 -17.58 10.50 6.70
CA HIS A 419 -17.68 9.31 5.86
C HIS A 419 -18.20 8.06 6.60
N ALA A 420 -18.73 8.21 7.83
CA ALA A 420 -19.13 7.06 8.65
C ALA A 420 -20.31 6.26 8.06
N GLY A 421 -21.14 6.94 7.27
CA GLY A 421 -22.30 6.36 6.58
C GLY A 421 -21.98 5.74 5.22
N ASP A 422 -20.78 5.94 4.69
CA ASP A 422 -20.44 5.56 3.33
C ASP A 422 -20.34 4.04 3.18
N ILE A 423 -20.84 3.55 2.04
CA ILE A 423 -20.72 2.16 1.65
C ILE A 423 -19.49 2.02 0.77
N ILE A 424 -18.48 1.33 1.29
CA ILE A 424 -17.32 0.92 0.51
C ILE A 424 -17.62 -0.37 -0.23
N LYS A 425 -16.98 -0.51 -1.39
CA LYS A 425 -17.19 -1.62 -2.32
C LYS A 425 -15.84 -2.16 -2.73
N GLY A 426 -15.76 -3.48 -2.90
CA GLY A 426 -14.59 -4.09 -3.52
C GLY A 426 -14.87 -5.48 -4.03
N PHE A 427 -13.87 -6.04 -4.69
CA PHE A 427 -14.03 -7.23 -5.52
C PHE A 427 -12.97 -8.26 -5.19
N VAL A 428 -13.43 -9.49 -4.93
CA VAL A 428 -12.58 -10.67 -4.88
C VAL A 428 -12.71 -11.42 -6.19
N HIS A 429 -11.68 -11.38 -7.02
CA HIS A 429 -11.65 -12.05 -8.31
C HIS A 429 -11.38 -13.55 -8.13
N ILE A 430 -12.34 -14.40 -8.51
CA ILE A 430 -12.33 -15.82 -8.14
C ILE A 430 -12.01 -16.78 -9.29
N ASN A 431 -11.78 -16.29 -10.52
CA ASN A 431 -11.49 -17.14 -11.69
C ASN A 431 -10.35 -18.13 -11.46
N GLN A 432 -9.20 -17.66 -10.99
CA GLN A 432 -8.05 -18.52 -10.72
C GLN A 432 -8.42 -19.63 -9.75
N LYS A 433 -9.26 -19.33 -8.75
CA LYS A 433 -9.73 -20.35 -7.82
C LYS A 433 -10.69 -21.33 -8.49
N LEU A 434 -11.64 -20.83 -9.29
CA LEU A 434 -12.58 -21.67 -10.05
C LEU A 434 -11.88 -22.60 -11.04
N GLU A 435 -10.79 -22.14 -11.67
CA GLU A 435 -9.96 -22.93 -12.59
C GLU A 435 -9.22 -24.08 -11.90
N THR A 436 -8.98 -23.99 -10.59
CA THR A 436 -8.46 -25.13 -9.81
C THR A 436 -9.52 -26.19 -9.51
N LEU A 437 -10.80 -25.87 -9.76
CA LEU A 437 -11.92 -26.78 -9.56
C LEU A 437 -12.18 -27.53 -10.87
N ASN A 438 -12.58 -28.79 -10.75
CA ASN A 438 -12.90 -29.62 -11.92
C ASN A 438 -14.33 -29.34 -12.42
N LEU A 439 -14.60 -28.08 -12.78
CA LEU A 439 -15.86 -27.65 -13.41
C LEU A 439 -15.79 -27.86 -14.93
N ASP A 440 -16.92 -28.20 -15.55
CA ASP A 440 -17.00 -28.44 -17.01
C ASP A 440 -16.69 -27.17 -17.83
N SER A 441 -17.12 -25.99 -17.34
CA SER A 441 -16.77 -24.69 -17.89
C SER A 441 -16.95 -23.57 -16.86
N LEU A 442 -16.51 -22.36 -17.20
CA LEU A 442 -16.78 -21.14 -16.41
C LEU A 442 -18.11 -20.46 -16.80
N ASP A 443 -18.97 -21.14 -17.55
CA ASP A 443 -20.28 -20.61 -17.89
C ASP A 443 -21.20 -20.56 -16.66
N PRO A 444 -22.16 -19.61 -16.62
CA PRO A 444 -23.09 -19.47 -15.51
C PRO A 444 -23.81 -20.77 -15.11
N GLU A 445 -24.14 -21.64 -16.08
CA GLU A 445 -24.83 -22.90 -15.84
C GLU A 445 -24.03 -23.89 -14.98
N ASN A 446 -22.70 -23.81 -15.03
CA ASN A 446 -21.78 -24.68 -14.28
C ASN A 446 -21.29 -24.01 -12.98
N VAL A 447 -21.04 -22.69 -13.03
CA VAL A 447 -20.49 -21.95 -11.88
C VAL A 447 -21.55 -21.67 -10.82
N ILE A 448 -22.79 -21.29 -11.20
CA ILE A 448 -23.83 -20.89 -10.25
C ILE A 448 -24.24 -22.05 -9.32
N PRO A 449 -24.53 -23.28 -9.81
CA PRO A 449 -24.88 -24.38 -8.92
C PRO A 449 -23.77 -24.70 -7.93
N TYR A 450 -22.50 -24.69 -8.39
CA TYR A 450 -21.36 -24.92 -7.53
C TYR A 450 -21.25 -23.86 -6.44
N LEU A 451 -21.28 -22.57 -6.80
CA LEU A 451 -21.15 -21.49 -5.82
C LEU A 451 -22.28 -21.47 -4.80
N LYS A 452 -23.51 -21.83 -5.18
CA LYS A 452 -24.63 -21.93 -4.22
C LYS A 452 -24.35 -22.90 -3.08
N GLU A 453 -23.65 -24.00 -3.37
CA GLU A 453 -23.32 -25.03 -2.38
C GLU A 453 -21.98 -24.77 -1.67
N HIS A 454 -21.03 -24.16 -2.37
CA HIS A 454 -19.62 -24.16 -1.97
C HIS A 454 -19.01 -22.77 -1.78
N ILE A 455 -19.76 -21.67 -1.80
CA ILE A 455 -19.19 -20.38 -1.38
C ILE A 455 -19.42 -20.14 0.12
N SER A 456 -18.46 -19.60 0.83
CA SER A 456 -18.64 -19.07 2.19
C SER A 456 -17.72 -17.87 2.43
N TRP A 457 -18.02 -17.08 3.46
CA TRP A 457 -17.22 -15.94 3.83
C TRP A 457 -17.15 -15.77 5.34
N GLY A 458 -16.00 -15.31 5.83
CA GLY A 458 -15.75 -15.00 7.23
C GLY A 458 -15.06 -13.63 7.36
N VAL A 459 -15.12 -13.01 8.53
CA VAL A 459 -14.49 -11.71 8.78
C VAL A 459 -13.45 -11.84 9.88
N LEU A 460 -12.22 -11.41 9.59
CA LEU A 460 -11.13 -11.38 10.55
C LEU A 460 -10.69 -9.93 10.76
N LYS A 461 -10.67 -9.49 12.00
CA LYS A 461 -10.13 -8.18 12.37
C LYS A 461 -8.61 -8.19 12.35
N SER A 462 -8.02 -7.02 12.16
CA SER A 462 -6.56 -6.81 12.22
C SER A 462 -5.94 -7.24 13.57
N ASN A 463 -6.71 -7.28 14.66
CA ASN A 463 -6.25 -7.79 15.97
C ASN A 463 -6.29 -9.34 16.08
N GLY A 464 -6.73 -10.05 15.04
CA GLY A 464 -6.86 -11.52 14.99
C GLY A 464 -8.19 -12.08 15.48
N GLU A 465 -9.13 -11.23 15.90
CA GLU A 465 -10.48 -11.64 16.32
C GLU A 465 -11.36 -11.96 15.10
N VAL A 466 -12.06 -13.10 15.14
CA VAL A 466 -13.12 -13.41 14.17
C VAL A 466 -14.36 -12.58 14.51
N PHE A 467 -14.82 -11.78 13.56
CA PHE A 467 -16.01 -10.95 13.74
C PHE A 467 -17.28 -11.76 13.45
N ASP A 468 -18.26 -11.65 14.35
CA ASP A 468 -19.57 -12.29 14.17
C ASP A 468 -20.37 -11.59 13.06
N LEU A 469 -20.60 -12.31 11.96
CA LEU A 469 -21.35 -11.83 10.80
C LEU A 469 -22.78 -11.39 11.14
N GLN A 470 -23.40 -11.92 12.20
CA GLN A 470 -24.74 -11.48 12.63
C GLN A 470 -24.75 -10.01 13.08
N ARG A 471 -23.61 -9.53 13.57
CA ARG A 471 -23.42 -8.14 13.99
C ARG A 471 -23.03 -7.24 12.82
N PHE A 472 -22.67 -7.80 11.67
CA PHE A 472 -22.28 -7.03 10.48
C PHE A 472 -23.50 -6.79 9.58
N THR A 473 -24.36 -5.88 10.02
CA THR A 473 -25.66 -5.61 9.40
C THR A 473 -25.57 -4.98 8.02
N SER A 474 -24.56 -4.14 7.74
CA SER A 474 -24.37 -3.53 6.41
C SER A 474 -23.69 -4.44 5.39
N LEU A 475 -23.10 -5.57 5.81
CA LEU A 475 -22.38 -6.47 4.91
C LEU A 475 -23.35 -7.05 3.86
N LYS A 476 -22.97 -6.90 2.60
CA LYS A 476 -23.66 -7.44 1.44
C LYS A 476 -22.65 -8.07 0.49
N VAL A 477 -22.67 -9.39 0.45
CA VAL A 477 -21.85 -10.22 -0.44
C VAL A 477 -22.68 -10.67 -1.62
N THR A 478 -22.22 -10.38 -2.84
CA THR A 478 -22.90 -10.72 -4.10
C THR A 478 -21.93 -11.33 -5.10
N VAL A 479 -22.43 -12.21 -5.97
CA VAL A 479 -21.63 -12.80 -7.04
C VAL A 479 -21.95 -12.11 -8.34
N ILE A 480 -20.90 -11.75 -9.09
CA ILE A 480 -20.98 -11.02 -10.35
C ILE A 480 -20.18 -11.76 -11.41
N CYS A 481 -20.72 -11.80 -12.62
CA CYS A 481 -20.04 -12.24 -13.82
C CYS A 481 -19.94 -11.05 -14.78
N THR A 482 -18.73 -10.65 -15.13
CA THR A 482 -18.46 -9.54 -16.05
C THR A 482 -17.84 -10.09 -17.31
N PRO A 483 -18.46 -9.90 -18.50
CA PRO A 483 -17.79 -10.19 -19.77
C PRO A 483 -16.55 -9.32 -19.90
N ILE A 484 -15.43 -9.91 -20.26
CA ILE A 484 -14.17 -9.22 -20.50
C ILE A 484 -13.81 -9.41 -21.97
N THR A 485 -13.50 -8.30 -22.65
CA THR A 485 -13.10 -8.33 -24.07
C THR A 485 -11.72 -7.71 -24.21
N LEU A 486 -10.82 -8.43 -24.87
CA LEU A 486 -9.54 -7.89 -25.30
C LEU A 486 -9.57 -7.75 -26.82
N THR A 487 -9.45 -6.52 -27.32
CA THR A 487 -9.40 -6.23 -28.76
C THR A 487 -7.95 -6.20 -29.26
N VAL A 488 -7.75 -6.41 -30.56
CA VAL A 488 -6.42 -6.39 -31.17
C VAL A 488 -5.77 -5.02 -30.91
N GLY A 489 -4.62 -5.02 -30.24
CA GLY A 489 -3.86 -3.80 -29.91
C GLY A 489 -4.25 -3.14 -28.58
N ALA A 490 -5.36 -3.56 -27.93
CA ALA A 490 -5.71 -3.05 -26.61
C ALA A 490 -4.72 -3.55 -25.54
N LYS A 491 -4.19 -2.62 -24.75
CA LYS A 491 -3.28 -2.93 -23.64
C LYS A 491 -3.99 -3.43 -22.39
N TYR A 492 -5.26 -3.05 -22.21
CA TYR A 492 -6.07 -3.42 -21.06
C TYR A 492 -7.39 -4.03 -21.52
N PRO A 493 -7.90 -5.03 -20.78
CA PRO A 493 -9.22 -5.59 -21.05
C PRO A 493 -10.30 -4.51 -20.89
N LYS A 494 -11.30 -4.54 -21.77
CA LYS A 494 -12.51 -3.76 -21.59
C LYS A 494 -13.55 -4.58 -20.85
N GLU A 495 -14.07 -4.02 -19.76
CA GLU A 495 -15.18 -4.61 -19.03
C GLU A 495 -16.51 -4.36 -19.77
N GLY A 496 -17.27 -5.43 -19.98
CA GLY A 496 -18.65 -5.39 -20.44
C GLY A 496 -19.62 -5.10 -19.29
N GLN A 497 -20.92 -5.17 -19.59
CA GLN A 497 -21.94 -4.96 -18.55
C GLN A 497 -21.97 -6.14 -17.56
N PRO A 498 -21.75 -5.89 -16.25
CA PRO A 498 -21.75 -6.95 -15.25
C PRO A 498 -23.16 -7.52 -15.05
N LYS A 499 -23.25 -8.85 -14.89
CA LYS A 499 -24.47 -9.54 -14.48
C LYS A 499 -24.35 -10.02 -13.04
N ILE A 500 -25.26 -9.56 -12.20
CA ILE A 500 -25.34 -9.90 -10.77
C ILE A 500 -26.19 -11.16 -10.60
N TYR A 501 -25.72 -12.10 -9.78
CA TYR A 501 -26.39 -13.36 -9.42
C TYR A 501 -26.75 -13.37 -7.93
N PRO A 502 -27.79 -12.61 -7.51
CA PRO A 502 -28.16 -12.49 -6.11
C PRO A 502 -28.54 -13.84 -5.47
N GLU A 503 -29.08 -14.76 -6.26
CA GLU A 503 -29.52 -16.08 -5.80
C GLU A 503 -28.40 -16.97 -5.26
N VAL A 504 -27.13 -16.64 -5.50
CA VAL A 504 -25.98 -17.39 -4.97
C VAL A 504 -25.81 -17.16 -3.47
N THR A 505 -26.08 -15.95 -3.00
CA THR A 505 -25.86 -15.55 -1.60
C THR A 505 -27.16 -15.17 -0.86
N ARG A 506 -28.29 -15.11 -1.57
CA ARG A 506 -29.59 -14.70 -1.03
C ARG A 506 -29.97 -15.51 0.22
N GLY A 507 -30.43 -14.79 1.25
CA GLY A 507 -30.93 -15.38 2.50
C GLY A 507 -29.83 -15.85 3.47
N ARG A 508 -28.55 -15.71 3.10
CA ARG A 508 -27.42 -16.00 3.99
C ARG A 508 -27.04 -14.75 4.79
N VAL A 509 -26.46 -14.94 5.97
CA VAL A 509 -25.98 -13.85 6.83
C VAL A 509 -24.88 -13.08 6.09
N GLY A 510 -25.04 -11.76 5.94
CA GLY A 510 -24.14 -10.92 5.13
C GLY A 510 -24.26 -11.11 3.61
N GLY A 511 -25.19 -11.95 3.13
CA GLY A 511 -25.43 -12.17 1.70
C GLY A 511 -26.40 -11.16 1.08
N TYR A 512 -26.84 -11.41 -0.15
CA TYR A 512 -27.79 -10.53 -0.84
C TYR A 512 -29.14 -10.44 -0.10
N ARG A 513 -29.66 -9.21 0.03
CA ARG A 513 -30.97 -8.89 0.61
C ARG A 513 -31.74 -7.96 -0.33
N ASP A 514 -33.04 -8.20 -0.52
CA ASP A 514 -33.90 -7.34 -1.34
C ASP A 514 -34.13 -6.00 -0.60
N GLY A 515 -33.97 -4.86 -1.29
CA GLY A 515 -34.26 -3.53 -0.73
C GLY A 515 -33.20 -2.93 0.21
N ALA A 516 -31.98 -3.50 0.24
CA ALA A 516 -30.82 -2.98 0.97
C ALA A 516 -29.87 -2.18 0.09
#